data_AF-A0A2E8SNL0-F1
#
_entry.id   AF-A0A2E8SNL0-F1
#
_cell.length_a   1.000
_cell.length_b   1.000
_cell.length_c   1.000
_cell.angle_alpha   90.00
_cell.angle_beta   90.00
_cell.angle_gamma   90.00
#
_symmetry.space_group_name_H-M   'P 1'
#
loop_
_entity.id
_entity.type
_entity.pdbx_description
1 polymer ?
#
loop_
_entity_poly.entity_id
_entity_poly.type
_entity_poly.pdbx_seq_one_letter_code
_entity_poly.pdbx_strand_id
1 'polypeptide(L)'
;TGESCTTTVRVLEPSSFLVVEDANSFLSQNAQTALSVAKLLARRLAATTESHSRQQVLLGDSPADSSSPQTIQLAQSLSNRRIYFQSPIDQELMWIHFHPDHTLTLSGTASTPIPFKADGLNVKFTNPASDTAASLAFNEVRLQKGDEFILNHQGQSLGTRILMVE
;
A
#
# COMPACT_ATOMS: atom_id res chain seq x y z
N THR A 1 12.52 -26.90 17.31
CA THR A 1 11.26 -27.67 17.34
C THR A 1 10.19 -26.78 16.75
N GLY A 2 9.45 -27.26 15.74
CA GLY A 2 8.36 -26.50 15.12
C GLY A 2 7.10 -26.51 16.00
N GLU A 3 6.14 -25.64 15.70
CA GLU A 3 4.84 -25.62 16.38
C GLU A 3 4.07 -26.93 16.17
N SER A 4 3.19 -27.24 17.11
CA SER A 4 2.29 -28.40 17.06
C SER A 4 1.39 -28.36 15.82
N CYS A 5 1.17 -29.52 15.20
CA CYS A 5 0.33 -29.67 14.01
C CYS A 5 -1.06 -29.03 14.22
N THR A 6 -1.38 -28.02 13.43
CA THR A 6 -2.61 -27.22 13.60
C THR A 6 -3.79 -27.72 12.77
N THR A 7 -3.57 -28.68 11.86
CA THR A 7 -4.65 -29.15 10.98
C THR A 7 -4.42 -30.59 10.52
N THR A 8 -5.52 -31.28 10.23
CA THR A 8 -5.49 -32.63 9.64
C THR A 8 -5.57 -32.53 8.13
N VAL A 9 -4.57 -33.06 7.41
CA VAL A 9 -4.59 -33.14 5.95
C VAL A 9 -5.01 -34.55 5.54
N ARG A 10 -6.04 -34.67 4.68
CA ARG A 10 -6.52 -35.96 4.16
C ARG A 10 -6.28 -36.06 2.66
N VAL A 11 -5.78 -37.22 2.24
CA VAL A 11 -5.51 -37.56 0.85
C VAL A 11 -6.79 -38.09 0.19
N LEU A 12 -7.20 -37.52 -0.94
CA LEU A 12 -8.40 -37.92 -1.68
C LEU A 12 -8.10 -38.95 -2.79
N GLU A 13 -6.86 -38.99 -3.28
CA GLU A 13 -6.41 -39.83 -4.39
C GLU A 13 -5.02 -40.39 -4.10
N PRO A 14 -4.64 -41.58 -4.63
CA PRO A 14 -3.31 -42.16 -4.40
C PRO A 14 -2.19 -41.16 -4.71
N SER A 15 -1.41 -40.80 -3.69
CA SER A 15 -0.41 -39.73 -3.76
C SER A 15 0.91 -40.17 -3.14
N SER A 16 2.02 -39.67 -3.69
CA SER A 16 3.37 -39.87 -3.14
C SER A 16 3.85 -38.59 -2.47
N PHE A 17 4.43 -38.70 -1.28
CA PHE A 17 4.89 -37.55 -0.49
C PHE A 17 6.39 -37.63 -0.22
N LEU A 18 7.06 -36.48 -0.30
CA LEU A 18 8.42 -36.31 0.17
C LEU A 18 8.39 -35.63 1.53
N VAL A 19 9.05 -36.24 2.50
CA VAL A 19 9.09 -35.75 3.87
C VAL A 19 10.48 -35.17 4.14
N VAL A 20 10.52 -33.93 4.62
CA VAL A 20 11.75 -33.31 5.13
C VAL A 20 11.74 -33.49 6.65
N GLU A 21 12.60 -34.35 7.16
CA GLU A 21 12.66 -34.67 8.59
C GLU A 21 13.22 -33.52 9.43
N ASP A 22 14.26 -32.84 8.92
CA ASP A 22 14.87 -31.67 9.55
C ASP A 22 14.91 -30.48 8.58
N ALA A 23 13.88 -29.63 8.69
CA ALA A 23 13.77 -28.42 7.90
C ALA A 23 14.91 -27.42 8.20
N ASN A 24 15.46 -27.39 9.41
CA ASN A 24 16.51 -26.42 9.76
C ASN A 24 17.82 -26.80 9.07
N SER A 25 18.21 -28.07 9.17
CA SER A 25 19.39 -28.59 8.47
C SER A 25 19.22 -28.44 6.95
N PHE A 26 18.05 -28.81 6.42
CA PHE A 26 17.75 -28.68 4.99
C PHE A 26 17.87 -27.22 4.48
N LEU A 27 17.28 -26.25 5.19
CA LEU A 27 17.33 -24.85 4.78
C LEU A 27 18.73 -24.25 4.94
N SER A 28 19.49 -24.65 5.96
CA SER A 28 20.86 -24.18 6.19
C SER A 28 21.82 -24.57 5.06
N GLN A 29 21.60 -25.73 4.44
CA GLN A 29 22.41 -26.24 3.34
C GLN A 29 21.92 -25.77 1.97
N ASN A 30 20.71 -25.18 1.88
CA ASN A 30 20.05 -24.79 0.63
C ASN A 30 19.62 -23.33 0.66
N ALA A 31 20.59 -22.42 0.56
CA ALA A 31 20.37 -20.97 0.69
C ALA A 31 19.31 -20.39 -0.27
N GLN A 32 19.23 -20.90 -1.49
CA GLN A 32 18.23 -20.43 -2.48
C GLN A 32 16.80 -20.83 -2.10
N THR A 33 16.63 -22.04 -1.55
CA THR A 33 15.35 -22.51 -1.02
C THR A 33 14.96 -21.72 0.23
N ALA A 34 15.91 -21.46 1.12
CA ALA A 34 15.70 -20.62 2.31
C ALA A 34 15.23 -19.21 1.95
N LEU A 35 15.86 -18.57 0.96
CA LEU A 35 15.43 -17.26 0.47
C LEU A 35 14.00 -17.29 -0.10
N SER A 36 13.65 -18.34 -0.83
CA SER A 36 12.32 -18.49 -1.42
C SER A 36 11.24 -18.68 -0.36
N VAL A 37 11.52 -19.51 0.65
CA VAL A 37 10.64 -19.71 1.81
C VAL A 37 10.48 -18.41 2.61
N ALA A 38 11.58 -17.67 2.86
CA ALA A 38 11.54 -16.40 3.56
C ALA A 38 10.65 -15.36 2.83
N LYS A 39 10.79 -15.24 1.51
CA LYS A 39 9.92 -14.36 0.70
C LYS A 39 8.45 -14.77 0.77
N LEU A 40 8.17 -16.07 0.74
CA LEU A 40 6.80 -16.59 0.85
C LEU A 40 6.20 -16.32 2.23
N LEU A 41 6.97 -16.51 3.30
CA LEU A 41 6.57 -16.20 4.67
C LEU A 41 6.34 -14.70 4.85
N ALA A 42 7.23 -13.84 4.35
CA ALA A 42 7.06 -12.39 4.41
C ALA A 42 5.77 -11.93 3.71
N ARG A 43 5.45 -12.51 2.54
CA ARG A 43 4.19 -12.24 1.82
C ARG A 43 2.96 -12.69 2.62
N ARG A 44 3.01 -13.88 3.22
CA ARG A 44 1.91 -14.38 4.06
C ARG A 44 1.71 -13.54 5.30
N LEU A 45 2.81 -13.14 5.96
CA LEU A 45 2.78 -12.27 7.12
C LEU A 45 2.15 -10.92 6.77
N ALA A 46 2.59 -10.30 5.66
CA ALA A 46 2.00 -9.06 5.15
C ALA A 46 0.49 -9.22 4.91
N ALA A 47 0.06 -10.30 4.23
CA ALA A 47 -1.35 -10.56 3.99
C ALA A 47 -2.17 -10.78 5.28
N THR A 48 -1.60 -11.44 6.30
CA THR A 48 -2.27 -11.62 7.60
C THR A 48 -2.30 -10.34 8.42
N THR A 49 -1.25 -9.52 8.37
CA THR A 49 -1.22 -8.20 9.03
C THR A 49 -2.23 -7.26 8.37
N GLU A 50 -2.36 -7.28 7.05
CA GLU A 50 -3.44 -6.58 6.31
C GLU A 50 -4.84 -7.12 6.69
N SER A 51 -4.97 -8.43 6.91
CA SER A 51 -6.25 -9.04 7.31
C SER A 51 -6.65 -8.72 8.76
N HIS A 52 -5.70 -8.70 9.68
CA HIS A 52 -5.96 -8.37 11.09
C HIS A 52 -6.12 -6.86 11.32
N SER A 53 -5.39 -6.01 10.60
CA SER A 53 -5.67 -4.56 10.60
C SER A 53 -7.07 -4.26 10.05
N ARG A 54 -7.54 -5.00 9.02
CA ARG A 54 -8.94 -4.92 8.56
C ARG A 54 -9.97 -5.39 9.59
N GLN A 55 -9.65 -6.41 10.39
CA GLN A 55 -10.57 -6.96 11.40
C GLN A 55 -10.60 -6.13 12.70
N GLN A 56 -9.48 -5.53 13.10
CA GLN A 56 -9.44 -4.63 14.27
C GLN A 56 -10.20 -3.32 14.02
N VAL A 57 -10.25 -2.82 12.78
CA VAL A 57 -11.11 -1.68 12.40
C VAL A 57 -12.61 -1.99 12.53
N LEU A 58 -13.02 -3.26 12.47
CA LEU A 58 -14.44 -3.66 12.59
C LEU A 58 -14.92 -3.85 14.03
N LEU A 59 -14.02 -3.95 15.03
CA LEU A 59 -14.38 -4.35 16.39
C LEU A 59 -13.70 -3.55 17.52
N GLY A 60 -12.88 -2.54 17.21
CA GLY A 60 -12.19 -1.71 18.21
C GLY A 60 -12.64 -0.25 18.20
N ASP A 61 -13.54 0.07 19.14
CA ASP A 61 -13.77 1.36 19.81
C ASP A 61 -13.67 2.69 19.02
N SER A 62 -14.84 3.31 18.89
CA SER A 62 -14.99 4.74 18.68
C SER A 62 -14.37 5.52 19.84
N PRO A 63 -13.56 6.55 19.55
CA PRO A 63 -14.10 7.88 19.75
C PRO A 63 -13.80 8.82 18.56
N ALA A 64 -14.84 9.50 18.10
CA ALA A 64 -14.80 10.79 17.41
C ALA A 64 -13.69 11.00 16.35
N ASP A 65 -13.85 10.41 15.17
CA ASP A 65 -13.76 11.18 13.94
C ASP A 65 -14.44 10.42 12.80
N SER A 66 -15.42 11.07 12.20
CA SER A 66 -16.28 10.57 11.13
C SER A 66 -15.55 10.48 9.79
N SER A 67 -14.47 9.70 9.72
CA SER A 67 -13.82 9.38 8.43
C SER A 67 -14.58 8.24 7.77
N SER A 68 -15.20 8.51 6.62
CA SER A 68 -15.96 7.52 5.84
C SER A 68 -15.14 6.23 5.60
N PRO A 69 -15.77 5.05 5.41
CA PRO A 69 -15.08 3.81 5.09
C PRO A 69 -14.12 3.94 3.88
N GLN A 70 -14.47 4.82 2.93
CA GLN A 70 -13.64 5.12 1.76
C GLN A 70 -12.35 5.86 2.13
N THR A 71 -12.41 6.76 3.10
CA THR A 71 -11.24 7.50 3.61
C THR A 71 -10.17 6.54 4.13
N ILE A 72 -10.58 5.57 4.94
CA ILE A 72 -9.69 4.59 5.56
C ILE A 72 -9.09 3.68 4.49
N GLN A 73 -9.91 3.19 3.55
CA GLN A 73 -9.44 2.30 2.50
C GLN A 73 -8.48 3.00 1.52
N LEU A 74 -8.70 4.28 1.19
CA LEU A 74 -7.79 5.03 0.32
C LEU A 74 -6.47 5.34 1.05
N ALA A 75 -6.51 5.79 2.30
CA ALA A 75 -5.28 6.02 3.06
C ALA A 75 -4.43 4.74 3.18
N GLN A 76 -5.08 3.58 3.34
CA GLN A 76 -4.41 2.28 3.32
C GLN A 76 -3.86 1.90 1.94
N SER A 77 -4.61 2.15 0.86
CA SER A 77 -4.15 1.83 -0.49
C SER A 77 -3.00 2.71 -0.95
N LEU A 78 -2.91 3.94 -0.43
CA LEU A 78 -1.83 4.88 -0.71
C LEU A 78 -0.58 4.60 0.12
N SER A 79 -0.70 3.96 1.28
CA SER A 79 0.44 3.77 2.21
C SER A 79 1.62 3.04 1.55
N ASN A 80 2.80 3.67 1.62
CA ASN A 80 4.05 3.19 1.05
C ASN A 80 3.99 2.96 -0.48
N ARG A 81 3.28 3.84 -1.20
CA ARG A 81 3.16 3.77 -2.66
C ARG A 81 3.65 5.02 -3.35
N ARG A 82 4.25 4.83 -4.52
CA ARG A 82 4.63 5.93 -5.39
C ARG A 82 3.80 5.91 -6.67
N ILE A 83 3.17 7.03 -6.96
CA ILE A 83 2.34 7.23 -8.15
C ILE A 83 3.12 8.11 -9.12
N TYR A 84 3.24 7.66 -10.36
CA TYR A 84 3.81 8.44 -11.45
C TYR A 84 2.70 8.89 -12.40
N PHE A 85 2.76 10.15 -12.82
CA PHE A 85 1.78 10.75 -13.73
C PHE A 85 2.47 11.82 -14.58
N GLN A 86 1.83 12.17 -15.69
CA GLN A 86 2.28 13.29 -16.50
C GLN A 86 1.60 14.57 -16.04
N SER A 87 2.39 15.61 -15.78
CA SER A 87 1.86 16.91 -15.42
C SER A 87 1.01 17.46 -16.57
N PRO A 88 -0.24 17.87 -16.29
CA PRO A 88 -1.13 18.40 -17.32
C PRO A 88 -0.71 19.80 -17.82
N ILE A 89 0.21 20.49 -17.13
CA ILE A 89 0.63 21.87 -17.45
C ILE A 89 1.82 21.87 -18.41
N ASP A 90 2.90 21.19 -18.03
CA ASP A 90 4.21 21.22 -18.69
C ASP A 90 4.59 19.87 -19.33
N GLN A 91 3.72 18.87 -19.24
CA GLN A 91 3.94 17.51 -19.77
C GLN A 91 5.15 16.79 -19.15
N GLU A 92 5.67 17.28 -18.02
CA GLU A 92 6.77 16.64 -17.32
C GLU A 92 6.32 15.39 -16.56
N LEU A 93 7.23 14.42 -16.42
CA LEU A 93 6.98 13.24 -15.59
C LEU A 93 7.11 13.62 -14.11
N MET A 94 5.99 13.52 -13.40
CA MET A 94 5.89 13.84 -11.98
C MET A 94 5.62 12.57 -11.16
N TRP A 95 5.94 12.62 -9.87
CA TRP A 95 5.60 11.55 -8.94
C TRP A 95 5.20 12.08 -7.57
N ILE A 96 4.34 11.30 -6.90
CA ILE A 96 3.95 11.50 -5.50
C ILE A 96 4.21 10.19 -4.77
N HIS A 97 5.02 10.22 -3.72
CA HIS A 97 5.28 9.08 -2.87
C HIS A 97 4.63 9.29 -1.51
N PHE A 98 3.69 8.41 -1.17
CA PHE A 98 2.94 8.40 0.07
C PHE A 98 3.63 7.47 1.07
N HIS A 99 3.99 8.02 2.22
CA HIS A 99 4.68 7.29 3.29
C HIS A 99 3.66 6.71 4.29
N PRO A 100 4.05 5.68 5.06
CA PRO A 100 3.20 5.08 6.10
C PRO A 100 2.80 6.03 7.24
N ASP A 101 3.54 7.13 7.42
CA ASP A 101 3.39 8.08 8.52
C ASP A 101 2.43 9.25 8.21
N HIS A 102 1.57 9.08 7.19
CA HIS A 102 0.65 10.13 6.70
C HIS A 102 1.36 11.37 6.13
N THR A 103 2.58 11.20 5.63
CA THR A 103 3.28 12.21 4.84
C THR A 103 3.41 11.79 3.38
N LEU A 104 3.61 12.77 2.50
CA LEU A 104 3.90 12.55 1.09
C LEU A 104 5.12 13.34 0.67
N THR A 105 5.75 12.91 -0.42
CA THR A 105 6.86 13.60 -1.07
C THR A 105 6.53 13.78 -2.55
N LEU A 106 6.86 14.94 -3.10
CA LEU A 106 6.55 15.31 -4.48
C LEU A 106 7.85 15.36 -5.29
N SER A 107 7.76 15.09 -6.59
CA SER A 107 8.86 15.38 -7.50
C SER A 107 9.21 16.88 -7.47
N GLY A 108 10.51 17.18 -7.36
CA GLY A 108 11.01 18.57 -7.38
C GLY A 108 10.95 19.32 -6.04
N THR A 109 10.32 18.79 -5.00
CA THR A 109 10.45 19.34 -3.64
C THR A 109 11.64 18.70 -2.94
N ALA A 110 12.50 19.51 -2.32
CA ALA A 110 13.70 19.03 -1.66
C ALA A 110 13.35 18.25 -0.39
N SER A 111 13.02 16.97 -0.52
CA SER A 111 12.99 15.94 0.53
C SER A 111 12.12 16.17 1.78
N THR A 112 11.47 17.31 1.94
CA THR A 112 10.60 17.58 3.10
C THR A 112 9.31 16.78 2.98
N PRO A 113 9.03 15.86 3.92
CA PRO A 113 7.75 15.16 3.98
C PRO A 113 6.62 16.16 4.24
N ILE A 114 5.55 16.06 3.47
CA ILE A 114 4.40 16.95 3.51
C ILE A 114 3.25 16.17 4.17
N PRO A 115 2.71 16.63 5.30
CA PRO A 115 1.54 15.98 5.90
C PRO A 115 0.35 16.08 4.93
N PHE A 116 -0.39 14.98 4.79
CA PHE A 116 -1.62 14.95 4.01
C PHE A 116 -2.78 14.41 4.83
N LYS A 117 -4.01 14.81 4.46
CA LYS A 117 -5.25 14.29 5.02
C LYS A 117 -6.08 13.67 3.91
N ALA A 118 -6.45 12.41 4.08
CA ALA A 118 -7.44 11.75 3.23
C ALA A 118 -8.86 12.08 3.74
N ASP A 119 -9.80 12.27 2.81
CA ASP A 119 -11.20 12.57 3.04
C ASP A 119 -12.04 11.94 1.90
N GLY A 120 -12.48 10.71 2.13
CA GLY A 120 -13.06 9.84 1.12
C GLY A 120 -12.03 9.50 0.04
N LEU A 121 -12.33 9.87 -1.20
CA LEU A 121 -11.42 9.73 -2.34
C LEU A 121 -10.53 10.96 -2.58
N ASN A 122 -10.57 11.94 -1.67
CA ASN A 122 -9.81 13.17 -1.79
C ASN A 122 -8.60 13.14 -0.85
N VAL A 123 -7.45 13.57 -1.33
CA VAL A 123 -6.25 13.80 -0.51
C VAL A 123 -5.93 15.28 -0.53
N LYS A 124 -5.90 15.91 0.64
CA LYS A 124 -5.59 17.34 0.81
C LYS A 124 -4.21 17.47 1.45
N PHE A 125 -3.37 18.35 0.92
CA PHE A 125 -2.05 18.66 1.47
C PHE A 125 -1.67 20.12 1.16
N THR A 126 -0.70 20.66 1.88
CA THR A 126 -0.20 22.02 1.66
C THR A 126 1.21 21.92 1.12
N ASN A 127 1.46 22.42 -0.09
CA ASN A 127 2.80 22.40 -0.65
C ASN A 127 3.70 23.41 0.09
N PRO A 128 4.75 22.97 0.81
CA PRO A 128 5.58 23.87 1.61
C PRO A 128 6.42 24.83 0.76
N ALA A 129 6.63 24.52 -0.53
CA ALA A 129 7.40 25.39 -1.43
C ALA A 129 6.62 26.64 -1.87
N SER A 130 5.29 26.56 -1.89
CA SER A 130 4.41 27.61 -2.40
C SER A 130 3.38 28.09 -1.38
N ASP A 131 3.32 27.48 -0.20
CA ASP A 131 2.29 27.67 0.83
C ASP A 131 0.85 27.58 0.27
N THR A 132 0.69 26.80 -0.81
CA THR A 132 -0.59 26.61 -1.49
C THR A 132 -1.20 25.28 -1.11
N ALA A 133 -2.47 25.32 -0.73
CA ALA A 133 -3.28 24.12 -0.60
C ALA A 133 -3.43 23.45 -1.97
N ALA A 134 -3.23 22.14 -1.98
CA ALA A 134 -3.42 21.28 -3.13
C ALA A 134 -4.27 20.08 -2.73
N SER A 135 -4.99 19.50 -3.69
CA SER A 135 -5.72 18.27 -3.44
C SER A 135 -5.79 17.34 -4.64
N LEU A 136 -5.71 16.04 -4.38
CA LEU A 136 -5.92 14.98 -5.35
C LEU A 136 -7.33 14.43 -5.15
N ALA A 137 -8.10 14.25 -6.21
CA ALA A 137 -9.37 13.53 -6.15
C ALA A 137 -9.27 12.31 -7.05
N PHE A 138 -9.35 11.11 -6.46
CA PHE A 138 -9.30 9.84 -7.16
C PHE A 138 -10.71 9.36 -7.50
N ASN A 139 -10.85 8.58 -8.57
CA ASN A 139 -12.12 7.96 -8.92
C ASN A 139 -12.36 6.64 -8.16
N GLU A 140 -11.27 5.96 -7.78
CA GLU A 140 -11.32 4.68 -7.10
C GLU A 140 -10.34 4.63 -5.92
N VAL A 141 -10.62 3.73 -4.98
CA VAL A 141 -9.76 3.45 -3.83
C VAL A 141 -8.49 2.71 -4.25
N ARG A 142 -8.58 1.79 -5.21
CA ARG A 142 -7.44 0.97 -5.66
C ARG A 142 -6.82 1.58 -6.89
N LEU A 143 -5.69 2.25 -6.69
CA LEU A 143 -4.99 2.93 -7.78
C LEU A 143 -4.19 1.95 -8.63
N GLN A 144 -4.43 2.01 -9.94
CA GLN A 144 -3.81 1.21 -10.98
C GLN A 144 -3.33 2.09 -12.13
N LYS A 145 -2.43 1.53 -12.95
CA LYS A 145 -2.04 2.16 -14.21
C LYS A 145 -3.26 2.35 -15.10
N GLY A 146 -3.43 3.56 -15.60
CA GLY A 146 -4.54 3.94 -16.48
C GLY A 146 -5.64 4.71 -15.76
N ASP A 147 -5.69 4.68 -14.43
CA ASP A 147 -6.70 5.39 -13.66
C ASP A 147 -6.52 6.90 -13.80
N GLU A 148 -7.64 7.61 -13.82
CA GLU A 148 -7.67 9.07 -13.88
C GLU A 148 -7.91 9.66 -12.49
N PHE A 149 -7.26 10.79 -12.23
CA PHE A 149 -7.47 11.57 -11.01
C PHE A 149 -7.37 13.06 -11.31
N ILE A 150 -7.95 13.87 -10.44
CA ILE A 150 -7.95 15.33 -10.57
C ILE A 150 -6.91 15.88 -9.61
N LEU A 151 -5.93 16.61 -10.15
CA LEU A 151 -5.00 17.43 -9.40
C LEU A 151 -5.58 18.84 -9.28
N ASN A 152 -5.87 19.27 -8.06
CA ASN A 152 -6.26 20.64 -7.76
C ASN A 152 -5.04 21.39 -7.21
N HIS A 153 -4.62 22.44 -7.90
CA HIS A 153 -3.50 23.28 -7.50
C HIS A 153 -3.78 24.73 -7.90
N GLN A 154 -3.58 25.67 -6.97
CA GLN A 154 -3.80 27.11 -7.22
C GLN A 154 -5.18 27.46 -7.80
N GLY A 155 -6.24 26.74 -7.37
CA GLY A 155 -7.61 26.96 -7.85
C GLY A 155 -7.90 26.39 -9.24
N GLN A 156 -6.95 25.70 -9.87
CA GLN A 156 -7.18 24.96 -11.12
C GLN A 156 -7.37 23.48 -10.83
N SER A 157 -8.39 22.87 -11.45
CA SER A 157 -8.64 21.43 -11.43
C SER A 157 -8.17 20.83 -12.75
N LEU A 158 -7.15 19.98 -12.69
CA LEU A 158 -6.51 19.40 -13.87
C LEU A 158 -6.63 17.88 -13.81
N GLY A 159 -7.29 17.30 -14.81
CA GLY A 159 -7.36 15.86 -14.98
C GLY A 159 -6.03 15.31 -15.46
N THR A 160 -5.55 14.23 -14.83
CA THR A 160 -4.37 13.50 -15.27
C THR A 160 -4.58 12.00 -15.07
N ARG A 161 -3.63 11.20 -15.58
CA ARG A 161 -3.69 9.75 -15.58
C ARG A 161 -2.46 9.16 -14.89
N ILE A 162 -2.69 8.10 -14.12
CA ILE A 162 -1.65 7.29 -13.51
C ILE A 162 -0.93 6.49 -14.59
N LEU A 163 0.37 6.73 -14.73
CA LEU A 163 1.23 6.00 -15.66
C LEU A 163 1.81 4.73 -15.03
N MET A 164 2.07 4.77 -13.73
CA MET A 164 2.65 3.68 -12.96
C MET A 164 2.37 3.85 -11.47
N VAL A 165 2.24 2.73 -10.76
CA VAL A 165 2.19 2.66 -9.30
C VAL A 165 3.28 1.69 -8.85
N GLU A 166 4.19 2.16 -8.00
CA GLU A 166 5.21 1.36 -7.31
C GLU A 166 4.81 1.10 -5.86
#